data_AF-A0A378NAE0-F1
#
_entry.id   AF-A0A378NAE0-F1
#
_cell.length_a   1.000
_cell.length_b   1.000
_cell.length_c   1.000
_cell.angle_alpha   90.00
_cell.angle_beta   90.00
_cell.angle_gamma   90.00
#
_symmetry.space_group_name_H-M   'P 1'
#
loop_
_entity.id
_entity.type
_entity.pdbx_description
1 polymer ?
#
loop_
_entity_poly.entity_id
_entity_poly.type
_entity_poly.pdbx_seq_one_letter_code
_entity_poly.pdbx_strand_id
1 'polypeptide(L)'
;MYESDDELPATHFERLQWLKSLGIPVNNEIRLVQGKAALLAYYAEIQAKRPTLGYDIDGTVLKVNDIALQEQLGFISRSSRWAIAYKFPAQEEMTILKEVDFQVGRTGAITLWRN
;
A
#
# COMPACT_ATOMS: atom_id res chain seq x y z
N MET A 1 -7.04 -18.74 -26.66
CA MET A 1 -7.52 -17.68 -25.74
C MET A 1 -8.28 -18.43 -24.67
N TYR A 2 -7.74 -18.54 -23.45
CA TYR A 2 -8.48 -19.18 -22.36
C TYR A 2 -9.30 -18.09 -21.69
N GLU A 3 -10.57 -17.98 -22.08
CA GLU A 3 -11.57 -17.27 -21.29
C GLU A 3 -12.12 -18.28 -20.28
N SER A 4 -11.99 -17.98 -18.99
CA SER A 4 -12.67 -18.73 -17.95
C SER A 4 -14.04 -18.09 -17.73
N ASP A 5 -15.11 -18.87 -17.82
CA ASP A 5 -16.49 -18.44 -17.54
C ASP A 5 -16.77 -18.24 -16.03
N ASP A 6 -15.76 -18.41 -15.18
CA ASP A 6 -15.89 -18.28 -13.73
C ASP A 6 -16.12 -16.81 -13.35
N GLU A 7 -17.29 -16.53 -12.81
CA GLU A 7 -17.62 -15.22 -12.27
C GLU A 7 -16.78 -14.95 -11.02
N LEU A 8 -15.95 -13.90 -11.07
CA LEU A 8 -15.12 -13.52 -9.93
C LEU A 8 -15.99 -12.98 -8.79
N PRO A 9 -15.64 -13.27 -7.52
CA PRO A 9 -16.36 -12.72 -6.38
C PRO A 9 -16.51 -11.20 -6.43
N ALA A 10 -17.62 -10.70 -5.88
CA ALA A 10 -17.99 -9.30 -5.92
C ALA A 10 -17.13 -8.40 -5.02
N THR A 11 -16.33 -8.97 -4.12
CA THR A 11 -15.46 -8.22 -3.20
C THR A 11 -13.98 -8.51 -3.39
N HIS A 12 -13.15 -7.51 -3.10
CA HIS A 12 -11.68 -7.64 -3.15
C HIS A 12 -11.16 -8.70 -2.18
N PHE A 13 -11.71 -8.75 -0.96
CA PHE A 13 -11.32 -9.75 0.04
C PHE A 13 -11.61 -11.17 -0.43
N GLU A 14 -12.80 -11.43 -1.00
CA GLU A 14 -13.15 -12.76 -1.50
C GLU A 14 -12.32 -13.15 -2.72
N ARG A 15 -11.99 -12.20 -3.62
CA ARG A 15 -11.04 -12.47 -4.71
C ARG A 15 -9.67 -12.90 -4.18
N LEU A 16 -9.18 -12.29 -3.09
CA LEU A 16 -7.95 -12.71 -2.44
C LEU A 16 -8.07 -14.11 -1.82
N GLN A 17 -9.20 -14.45 -1.19
CA GLN A 17 -9.42 -15.80 -0.67
C GLN A 17 -9.53 -16.84 -1.81
N TRP A 18 -10.14 -16.48 -2.92
CA TRP A 18 -10.19 -17.31 -4.12
C TRP A 18 -8.78 -17.56 -4.67
N LEU A 19 -7.95 -16.52 -4.84
CA LEU A 19 -6.54 -16.69 -5.24
C LEU A 19 -5.78 -17.60 -4.27
N LYS A 20 -6.00 -17.45 -2.96
CA LYS A 20 -5.42 -18.32 -1.94
C LYS A 20 -5.86 -19.78 -2.11
N SER A 21 -7.13 -20.01 -2.47
CA SER A 21 -7.67 -21.36 -2.75
C SER A 21 -7.01 -22.02 -3.97
N LEU A 22 -6.50 -21.23 -4.91
CA LEU A 22 -5.74 -21.70 -6.08
C LEU A 22 -4.25 -21.95 -5.76
N GLY A 23 -3.82 -21.76 -4.51
CA GLY A 23 -2.43 -21.93 -4.08
C GLY A 23 -1.55 -20.71 -4.34
N ILE A 24 -2.11 -19.57 -4.74
CA ILE A 24 -1.34 -18.32 -4.88
C ILE A 24 -1.06 -17.79 -3.46
N PRO A 25 0.20 -17.44 -3.13
CA PRO A 25 0.53 -16.86 -1.84
C PRO A 25 -0.21 -15.53 -1.61
N VAL A 26 -0.99 -15.47 -0.54
CA VAL A 26 -1.70 -14.28 -0.09
C VAL A 26 -1.25 -13.95 1.32
N ASN A 27 -1.00 -12.67 1.58
CA ASN A 27 -0.50 -12.20 2.87
C ASN A 27 -1.50 -12.54 4.01
N ASN A 28 -0.99 -13.08 5.11
CA ASN A 28 -1.82 -13.51 6.25
C ASN A 28 -2.37 -12.35 7.10
N GLU A 29 -1.82 -11.14 6.94
CA GLU A 29 -2.23 -9.94 7.67
C GLU A 29 -3.44 -9.23 7.02
N ILE A 30 -3.95 -9.71 5.90
CA ILE A 30 -5.11 -9.11 5.23
C ILE A 30 -6.35 -9.25 6.11
N ARG A 31 -7.02 -8.13 6.39
CA ARG A 31 -8.22 -8.09 7.24
C ARG A 31 -9.35 -7.29 6.60
N LEU A 32 -10.55 -7.84 6.62
CA LEU A 32 -11.77 -7.09 6.36
C LEU A 32 -12.16 -6.32 7.63
N VAL A 33 -12.25 -5.00 7.53
CA VAL A 33 -12.60 -4.10 8.65
C VAL A 33 -13.74 -3.18 8.24
N GLN A 34 -14.59 -2.82 9.21
CA GLN A 34 -15.72 -1.92 8.98
C GLN A 34 -15.59 -0.65 9.82
N GLY A 35 -15.69 0.49 9.16
CA GLY A 35 -15.64 1.80 9.81
C GLY A 35 -14.24 2.27 10.21
N LYS A 36 -14.15 3.57 10.50
CA LYS A 36 -12.89 4.26 10.76
C LYS A 36 -12.14 3.71 11.98
N ALA A 37 -12.85 3.41 13.07
CA ALA A 37 -12.23 2.95 14.30
C ALA A 37 -11.51 1.60 14.13
N ALA A 38 -12.17 0.63 13.49
CA ALA A 38 -11.58 -0.68 13.21
C ALA A 38 -10.37 -0.58 12.27
N LEU A 39 -10.44 0.35 11.30
CA LEU A 39 -9.34 0.61 10.37
C LEU A 39 -8.10 1.17 11.08
N LEU A 40 -8.28 2.14 11.99
CA LEU A 40 -7.19 2.69 12.79
C LEU A 40 -6.61 1.67 13.77
N ALA A 41 -7.45 0.82 14.36
CA ALA A 41 -7.01 -0.27 15.21
C ALA A 41 -6.13 -1.28 14.44
N TYR A 42 -6.56 -1.68 13.24
CA TYR A 42 -5.77 -2.53 12.35
C TYR A 42 -4.42 -1.90 11.99
N TYR A 43 -4.40 -0.61 11.63
CA TYR A 43 -3.16 0.10 11.34
C TYR A 43 -2.19 0.09 12.53
N ALA A 44 -2.67 0.38 13.74
CA ALA A 44 -1.85 0.39 14.94
C ALA A 44 -1.30 -1.01 15.28
N GLU A 45 -2.11 -2.06 15.07
CA GLU A 45 -1.69 -3.45 15.26
C GLU A 45 -0.57 -3.84 14.30
N ILE A 46 -0.71 -3.54 12.99
CA ILE A 46 0.35 -3.85 12.01
C ILE A 46 1.60 -3.01 12.27
N GLN A 47 1.45 -1.75 12.69
CA GLN A 47 2.57 -0.91 13.08
C GLN A 47 3.36 -1.53 14.24
N ALA A 48 2.67 -2.03 15.27
CA ALA A 48 3.29 -2.70 16.41
C ALA A 48 3.90 -4.06 16.03
N LYS A 49 3.28 -4.78 15.10
CA LYS A 49 3.73 -6.11 14.64
C LYS A 49 4.89 -6.03 13.66
N ARG A 50 5.11 -4.88 12.98
CA ARG A 50 6.14 -4.65 11.96
C ARG A 50 7.49 -5.30 12.26
N PRO A 51 8.10 -5.18 13.45
CA PRO A 51 9.42 -5.77 13.73
C PRO A 51 9.46 -7.31 13.69
N THR A 52 8.31 -7.96 13.73
CA THR A 52 8.18 -9.43 13.84
C THR A 52 7.77 -10.13 12.54
N LEU A 53 7.46 -9.37 11.49
CA LEU A 53 6.91 -9.92 10.24
C LEU A 53 7.93 -10.71 9.41
N GLY A 54 9.23 -10.60 9.71
CA GLY A 54 10.29 -11.25 8.93
C GLY A 54 10.50 -10.64 7.54
N TYR A 55 9.83 -9.52 7.26
CA TYR A 55 9.98 -8.72 6.05
C TYR A 55 9.66 -7.25 6.35
N ASP A 56 10.19 -6.35 5.53
CA ASP A 56 9.98 -4.91 5.67
C ASP A 56 8.65 -4.46 5.06
N ILE A 57 8.00 -3.52 5.75
CA ILE A 57 6.82 -2.79 5.28
C ILE A 57 6.95 -1.31 5.65
N ASP A 58 6.42 -0.42 4.82
CA ASP A 58 6.42 1.04 5.03
C ASP A 58 5.04 1.59 5.43
N GLY A 59 4.02 0.74 5.53
CA GLY A 59 2.66 1.11 5.90
C GLY A 59 1.64 0.01 5.63
N THR A 60 0.39 0.43 5.54
CA THR A 60 -0.74 -0.42 5.13
C THR A 60 -1.39 0.15 3.87
N VAL A 61 -2.14 -0.67 3.12
CA VAL A 61 -2.97 -0.19 2.02
C VAL A 61 -4.42 -0.40 2.38
N LEU A 62 -5.16 0.70 2.42
CA LEU A 62 -6.58 0.71 2.73
C LEU A 62 -7.34 0.71 1.41
N LYS A 63 -8.28 -0.22 1.23
CA LYS A 63 -9.04 -0.39 -0.02
C LYS A 63 -10.52 -0.50 0.30
N VAL A 64 -11.35 0.13 -0.53
CA VAL A 64 -12.80 -0.17 -0.58
C VAL A 64 -12.96 -1.64 -0.95
N ASN A 65 -13.79 -2.40 -0.23
CA ASN A 65 -13.89 -3.84 -0.45
C ASN A 65 -14.80 -4.21 -1.64
N ASP A 66 -15.85 -3.43 -1.90
CA ASP A 66 -16.81 -3.67 -2.97
C ASP A 66 -16.21 -3.33 -4.36
N ILE A 67 -16.23 -4.28 -5.29
CA ILE A 67 -15.62 -4.09 -6.62
C ILE A 67 -16.43 -3.16 -7.51
N ALA A 68 -17.76 -3.21 -7.47
CA ALA A 68 -18.60 -2.30 -8.24
C ALA A 68 -18.37 -0.84 -7.80
N LEU A 69 -18.14 -0.62 -6.51
CA LEU A 69 -17.77 0.69 -6.00
C LEU A 69 -16.35 1.11 -6.41
N GLN A 70 -15.40 0.19 -6.49
CA GLN A 70 -14.06 0.49 -7.03
C GLN A 70 -14.14 0.93 -8.51
N GLU A 71 -14.95 0.24 -9.32
CA GLU A 71 -15.16 0.57 -10.73
C GLU A 71 -15.81 1.95 -10.90
N GLN A 72 -16.85 2.23 -10.10
CA GLN A 72 -17.52 3.53 -10.11
C GLN A 72 -16.59 4.67 -9.67
N LEU A 73 -15.76 4.46 -8.65
CA LEU A 73 -14.78 5.44 -8.18
C LEU A 73 -13.65 5.64 -9.20
N GLY A 74 -13.25 4.58 -9.89
CA GLY A 74 -12.26 4.63 -10.96
C GLY A 74 -10.89 5.15 -10.52
N PHE A 75 -10.19 5.76 -11.48
CA PHE A 75 -8.81 6.20 -11.37
C PHE A 75 -8.67 7.67 -11.77
N ILE A 76 -7.69 8.35 -11.17
CA ILE A 76 -7.06 9.56 -11.72
C ILE A 76 -5.76 9.17 -12.41
N SER A 77 -5.13 10.08 -13.16
CA SER A 77 -4.05 9.79 -14.12
C SER A 77 -2.96 8.81 -13.65
N ARG A 78 -2.65 8.72 -12.35
CA ARG A 78 -1.65 7.79 -11.81
C ARG A 78 -2.08 7.02 -10.55
N SER A 79 -3.33 7.12 -10.09
CA SER A 79 -3.76 6.46 -8.86
C SER A 79 -5.25 6.13 -8.83
N SER A 80 -5.62 5.08 -8.11
CA SER A 80 -7.03 4.77 -7.85
C SER A 80 -7.64 5.77 -6.86
N ARG A 81 -8.96 5.96 -6.93
CA ARG A 81 -9.70 6.75 -5.94
C ARG A 81 -10.18 5.95 -4.73
N TRP A 82 -10.14 4.62 -4.83
CA TRP A 82 -10.70 3.67 -3.88
C TRP A 82 -9.64 2.98 -3.00
N ALA A 83 -8.35 3.31 -3.19
CA ALA A 83 -7.28 2.82 -2.35
C ALA A 83 -6.30 3.94 -1.96
N ILE A 84 -5.73 3.82 -0.76
CA ILE A 84 -4.69 4.72 -0.27
C ILE A 84 -3.61 3.93 0.46
N ALA A 85 -2.35 4.27 0.17
CA ALA A 85 -1.22 3.82 0.98
C ALA A 85 -1.12 4.68 2.24
N TYR A 86 -1.36 4.07 3.40
CA TYR A 86 -1.29 4.72 4.70
C TYR A 86 0.03 4.35 5.37
N LYS A 87 1.03 5.21 5.15
CA LYS A 87 2.42 4.99 5.58
C LYS A 87 2.60 5.17 7.08
N PHE A 88 3.51 4.37 7.65
CA PHE A 88 3.96 4.58 9.02
C PHE A 88 4.70 5.92 9.15
N PRO A 89 4.72 6.52 10.35
CA PRO A 89 5.57 7.66 10.61
C PRO A 89 7.01 7.33 10.21
N ALA A 90 7.66 8.24 9.49
CA ALA A 90 9.08 8.10 9.22
C ALA A 90 9.83 8.05 10.56
N GLN A 91 10.79 7.14 10.66
CA GLN A 91 11.71 7.17 11.79
C GLN A 91 12.71 8.31 11.52
N GLU A 92 12.61 9.37 12.30
CA GLU A 92 13.50 10.53 12.20
C GLU A 92 14.73 10.27 13.05
N GLU A 93 15.91 10.34 12.43
CA GLU A 93 17.20 10.21 13.11
C GLU A 93 17.99 11.51 12.91
N MET A 94 18.56 12.03 13.99
CA MET A 94 19.39 13.23 13.93
C MET A 94 20.79 12.85 13.41
N THR A 95 21.25 13.57 12.40
CA THR A 95 22.60 13.38 11.84
C THR A 95 23.21 14.73 11.48
N ILE A 96 24.54 14.84 11.59
CA ILE A 96 25.30 16.06 11.32
C ILE A 96 25.49 16.20 9.80
N LEU A 97 25.15 17.37 9.25
CA LEU A 97 25.43 17.71 7.85
C LEU A 97 26.93 18.00 7.75
N LYS A 98 27.67 17.20 6.97
CA LYS A 98 29.11 17.39 6.80
C LYS A 98 29.41 18.35 5.66
N GLU A 99 28.78 18.13 4.52
CA GLU A 99 29.00 18.90 3.30
C GLU A 99 27.74 18.89 2.41
N VAL A 100 27.65 19.86 1.51
CA VAL A 100 26.57 19.95 0.50
C VAL A 100 27.21 20.03 -0.88
N ASP A 101 26.86 19.07 -1.74
CA ASP A 101 27.28 19.02 -3.13
C ASP A 101 26.20 19.60 -4.05
N PHE A 102 26.63 20.20 -5.15
CA PHE A 102 25.75 20.82 -6.15
C PHE A 102 25.83 20.04 -7.46
N GLN A 103 24.72 19.45 -7.90
CA GLN A 103 24.61 18.81 -9.21
C GLN A 103 23.78 19.65 -10.18
N VAL A 104 24.30 19.82 -11.40
CA VAL A 104 23.56 20.48 -12.49
C VAL A 104 22.85 19.41 -13.33
N GLY A 105 21.52 19.48 -13.35
CA GLY A 105 20.67 18.62 -14.18
C GLY A 105 20.73 19.00 -15.65
N ARG A 106 20.24 18.11 -16.52
CA ARG A 106 20.26 18.28 -17.99
C ARG A 106 19.59 19.55 -18.51
N THR A 107 18.73 20.19 -17.73
CA THR A 107 18.04 21.45 -18.05
C THR A 107 18.63 22.68 -17.36
N GLY A 108 19.81 22.55 -16.72
CA GLY A 108 20.46 23.63 -15.96
C GLY A 108 19.96 23.80 -14.52
N ALA A 109 19.00 22.98 -14.07
CA ALA A 109 18.51 23.01 -12.70
C ALA A 109 19.59 22.50 -11.73
N ILE A 110 19.88 23.27 -10.67
CA ILE A 110 20.83 22.87 -9.63
C ILE A 110 20.09 22.11 -8.54
N THR A 111 20.54 20.88 -8.26
CA THR A 111 20.03 20.02 -7.18
C THR A 111 21.08 19.89 -6.09
N LEU A 112 20.67 20.16 -4.85
CA LEU A 112 21.51 20.04 -3.66
C LEU A 112 21.47 18.61 -3.14
N TRP A 113 22.63 18.00 -2.94
CA TRP A 113 22.78 16.68 -2.32
C TRP A 113 23.52 16.79 -0.99
N ARG A 114 23.06 16.04 0.01
CA ARG A 114 23.70 15.91 1.32
C ARG A 114 24.64 14.71 1.32
N ASN A 115 25.86 14.90 1.80
CA ASN A 115 26.84 13.85 2.11
C ASN A 115 27.11 13.77 3.64
#